data_AF-A0A945XYK6-F1
#
_entry.id   AF-A0A945XYK6-F1
#
_cell.length_a   1.000
_cell.length_b   1.000
_cell.length_c   1.000
_cell.angle_alpha   90.00
_cell.angle_beta   90.00
_cell.angle_gamma   90.00
#
_symmetry.space_group_name_H-M   'P 1'
#
loop_
_entity.id
_entity.type
_entity.pdbx_description
1 polymer ?
#
loop_
_entity_poly.entity_id
_entity_poly.type
_entity_poly.pdbx_seq_one_letter_code
_entity_poly.pdbx_strand_id
1 'polypeptide(L)'
;MFGTLGWFDTESLYPPDRYWDGEIENGVPHGQGTFYIPNGVHSKTHPYNNSKFVGTYKNGDRDEGTFTWKNGNTFTGSYKDNKKWNGEKYYKEDNETIRFENGEDMRTKENIEEYIKYFQEKKK
;
A
#
# COMPACT_ATOMS: atom_id res chain seq x y z
N MET A 1 19.72 -1.36 -27.37
CA MET A 1 19.95 -2.08 -26.10
C MET A 1 18.96 -1.50 -25.11
N PHE A 2 17.88 -2.21 -24.80
CA PHE A 2 16.88 -1.74 -23.83
C PHE A 2 17.46 -2.00 -22.44
N GLY A 3 17.86 -0.93 -21.74
CA GLY A 3 18.47 -1.00 -20.43
C GLY A 3 17.51 -1.63 -19.41
N THR A 4 18.06 -2.46 -18.52
CA THR A 4 17.38 -2.98 -17.33
C THR A 4 16.78 -1.83 -16.52
N LEU A 5 15.52 -1.94 -16.12
CA LEU A 5 14.85 -0.98 -15.23
C LEU A 5 15.63 -0.88 -13.92
N GLY A 6 16.43 0.18 -13.74
CA GLY A 6 17.13 0.49 -12.50
C GLY A 6 16.35 1.49 -11.66
N TRP A 7 16.59 1.49 -10.35
CA TRP A 7 16.19 2.59 -9.47
C TRP A 7 17.20 3.73 -9.63
N PHE A 8 16.72 4.97 -9.74
CA PHE A 8 17.58 6.13 -9.99
C PHE A 8 17.40 7.19 -8.90
N ASP A 9 18.50 7.78 -8.47
CA ASP A 9 18.56 8.79 -7.38
C ASP A 9 18.09 10.20 -7.80
N THR A 10 17.65 10.39 -9.05
CA THR A 10 17.23 11.71 -9.58
C THR A 10 16.08 11.60 -10.57
N GLU A 11 15.29 12.68 -10.71
CA GLU A 11 14.21 12.80 -11.68
C GLU A 11 14.73 12.54 -13.11
N SER A 12 14.32 11.42 -13.70
CA SER A 12 14.53 11.14 -15.11
C SER A 12 13.80 12.17 -15.98
N LEU A 13 14.50 12.71 -16.99
CA LEU A 13 13.95 13.62 -18.02
C LEU A 13 12.78 13.01 -18.82
N TYR A 14 12.58 11.70 -18.70
CA TYR A 14 11.35 11.00 -19.04
C TYR A 14 10.62 10.69 -17.73
N PRO A 15 9.42 11.24 -17.48
CA PRO A 15 8.79 11.20 -16.17
C PRO A 15 8.70 9.74 -15.72
N PRO A 16 9.42 9.33 -14.66
CA PRO A 16 9.55 7.91 -14.41
C PRO A 16 8.19 7.35 -14.00
N ASP A 17 7.88 6.15 -14.50
CA ASP A 17 6.65 5.41 -14.23
C ASP A 17 6.46 5.03 -12.74
N ARG A 18 7.38 5.46 -11.86
CA ARG A 18 7.43 5.45 -10.38
C ARG A 18 8.86 5.82 -9.93
N TYR A 19 9.04 6.43 -8.76
CA TYR A 19 10.38 6.66 -8.20
C TYR A 19 10.41 6.55 -6.67
N TRP A 20 11.61 6.31 -6.12
CA TRP A 20 11.89 6.24 -4.69
C TRP A 20 12.79 7.41 -4.30
N ASP A 21 12.38 8.16 -3.28
CA ASP A 21 13.16 9.21 -2.63
C ASP A 21 13.56 8.69 -1.24
N GLY A 22 14.73 8.07 -1.17
CA GLY A 22 15.26 7.42 0.01
C GLY A 22 16.54 6.64 -0.29
N GLU A 23 17.03 5.89 0.69
CA GLU A 23 18.28 5.13 0.53
C GLU A 23 18.12 3.97 -0.47
N ILE A 24 19.19 3.67 -1.20
CA ILE A 24 19.28 2.52 -2.11
C ILE A 24 20.46 1.67 -1.68
N GLU A 25 20.21 0.38 -1.43
CA GLU A 25 21.24 -0.60 -1.09
C GLU A 25 21.19 -1.74 -2.12
N ASN A 26 22.34 -2.11 -2.69
CA ASN A 26 22.45 -3.17 -3.70
C ASN A 26 21.49 -2.99 -4.91
N GLY A 27 21.21 -1.72 -5.26
CA GLY A 27 20.34 -1.38 -6.39
C GLY A 27 18.85 -1.52 -6.10
N VAL A 28 18.42 -1.65 -4.84
CA VAL A 28 17.00 -1.66 -4.44
C VAL A 28 16.73 -0.67 -3.30
N PRO A 29 15.49 -0.15 -3.17
CA PRO A 29 15.11 0.69 -2.05
C PRO A 29 15.40 0.04 -0.69
N HIS A 30 15.95 0.84 0.22
CA HIS A 30 16.25 0.47 1.59
C HIS A 30 15.95 1.67 2.52
N GLY A 31 15.70 1.41 3.79
CA GLY A 31 15.57 2.46 4.80
C GLY A 31 14.31 3.29 4.62
N GLN A 32 14.29 4.48 5.23
CA GLN A 32 13.14 5.38 5.17
C GLN A 32 13.13 6.19 3.88
N GLY A 33 11.94 6.44 3.36
CA GLY A 33 11.77 7.27 2.18
C GLY A 33 10.33 7.38 1.70
N THR A 34 10.17 7.99 0.53
CA THR A 34 8.88 8.14 -0.14
C THR A 34 8.91 7.52 -1.53
N PHE A 35 8.02 6.57 -1.77
CA PHE A 35 7.77 6.02 -3.09
C PHE A 35 6.62 6.77 -3.75
N TYR A 36 6.89 7.37 -4.91
CA TYR A 36 5.93 8.16 -5.66
C TYR A 36 5.43 7.40 -6.88
N ILE A 37 4.11 7.44 -7.08
CA ILE A 37 3.44 6.97 -8.29
C ILE A 37 2.87 8.21 -8.99
N PRO A 38 3.67 8.93 -9.80
CA PRO A 38 3.21 10.12 -10.50
C PRO A 38 2.18 9.75 -11.57
N ASN A 39 1.53 10.75 -12.16
CA ASN A 39 0.63 10.53 -13.27
C ASN A 39 1.43 10.13 -14.53
N GLY A 40 1.45 8.84 -14.87
CA GLY A 40 2.14 8.35 -16.06
C GLY A 40 1.36 8.60 -17.36
N VAL A 41 2.03 8.48 -18.51
CA VAL A 41 1.43 8.58 -19.86
C VAL A 41 0.33 7.51 -20.06
N HIS A 42 0.39 6.42 -19.29
CA HIS A 42 -0.60 5.36 -19.20
C HIS A 42 -1.63 5.58 -18.07
N SER A 43 -1.98 6.84 -17.80
CA SER A 43 -2.85 7.25 -16.69
C SER A 43 -4.18 6.47 -16.57
N LYS A 44 -4.74 6.08 -17.73
CA LYS A 44 -6.01 5.35 -17.83
C LYS A 44 -5.93 3.88 -17.39
N THR A 45 -4.75 3.27 -17.32
CA THR A 45 -4.59 1.83 -17.03
C THR A 45 -4.03 1.54 -15.63
N HIS A 46 -3.47 2.54 -14.94
CA HIS A 46 -2.88 2.37 -13.62
C HIS A 46 -3.79 2.93 -12.51
N PRO A 47 -4.42 2.07 -11.67
CA PRO A 47 -5.33 2.54 -10.62
C PRO A 47 -4.62 3.35 -9.52
N TYR A 48 -3.29 3.29 -9.47
CA TYR A 48 -2.46 3.90 -8.43
C TYR A 48 -1.81 5.24 -8.82
N ASN A 49 -2.12 5.81 -9.98
CA ASN A 49 -1.59 7.13 -10.35
C ASN A 49 -1.92 8.19 -9.29
N ASN A 50 -1.00 9.13 -9.08
CA ASN A 50 -1.06 10.15 -8.03
C ASN A 50 -1.23 9.56 -6.63
N SER A 51 -0.59 8.43 -6.38
CA SER A 51 -0.51 7.82 -5.05
C SER A 51 0.93 7.86 -4.55
N LYS A 52 1.12 7.74 -3.24
CA LYS A 52 2.45 7.66 -2.64
C LYS A 52 2.48 6.69 -1.48
N PHE A 53 3.65 6.19 -1.17
CA PHE A 53 3.93 5.48 0.06
C PHE A 53 5.05 6.19 0.82
N VAL A 54 4.83 6.47 2.09
CA VAL A 54 5.85 7.02 3.00
C VAL A 54 6.12 5.97 4.06
N GLY A 55 7.35 5.50 4.15
CA GLY A 55 7.68 4.42 5.07
C GLY A 55 9.07 3.85 4.86
N THR A 56 9.25 2.63 5.35
CA THR A 56 10.51 1.90 5.30
C THR A 56 10.47 0.84 4.22
N TYR A 57 11.58 0.69 3.50
CA TYR A 57 11.87 -0.46 2.65
C TYR A 57 12.98 -1.32 3.24
N LYS A 58 12.91 -2.62 3.00
CA LYS A 58 13.96 -3.59 3.35
C LYS A 58 14.12 -4.56 2.19
N ASN A 59 15.34 -4.67 1.66
CA ASN A 59 15.66 -5.54 0.52
C ASN A 59 14.75 -5.33 -0.70
N GLY A 60 14.30 -4.09 -0.96
CA GLY A 60 13.40 -3.78 -2.06
C GLY A 60 11.90 -4.04 -1.80
N ASP A 61 11.54 -4.56 -0.63
CA ASP A 61 10.15 -4.73 -0.20
C ASP A 61 9.74 -3.63 0.80
N ARG A 62 8.46 -3.22 0.73
CA ARG A 62 7.85 -2.40 1.79
C ARG A 62 7.84 -3.17 3.10
N ASP A 63 8.19 -2.48 4.18
CA ASP A 63 8.19 -3.04 5.54
C ASP A 63 7.05 -2.42 6.37
N GLU A 64 7.14 -1.13 6.71
CA GLU A 64 6.14 -0.40 7.49
C GLU A 64 5.91 0.98 6.86
N GLY A 65 4.67 1.47 6.85
CA GLY A 65 4.42 2.83 6.40
C GLY A 65 2.97 3.17 6.11
N THR A 66 2.78 4.32 5.47
CA THR A 66 1.48 4.80 5.02
C THR A 66 1.42 4.91 3.51
N PHE A 67 0.51 4.16 2.89
CA PHE A 67 0.14 4.35 1.49
C PHE A 67 -1.06 5.29 1.40
N THR A 68 -0.96 6.33 0.57
CA THR A 68 -2.05 7.27 0.28
C THR A 68 -2.45 7.13 -1.18
N TRP A 69 -3.72 6.78 -1.43
CA TRP A 69 -4.30 6.75 -2.77
C TRP A 69 -4.72 8.14 -3.23
N LYS A 70 -4.83 8.34 -4.55
CA LYS A 70 -5.30 9.61 -5.15
C LYS A 70 -6.64 10.14 -4.62
N ASN A 71 -7.52 9.24 -4.18
CA ASN A 71 -8.83 9.60 -3.63
C ASN A 71 -8.76 10.00 -2.14
N GLY A 72 -7.56 10.00 -1.54
CA GLY A 72 -7.34 10.33 -0.15
C GLY A 72 -7.55 9.17 0.82
N ASN A 73 -7.91 7.99 0.33
CA ASN A 73 -7.88 6.79 1.18
C ASN A 73 -6.44 6.54 1.63
N THR A 74 -6.27 5.97 2.82
CA THR A 74 -4.96 5.60 3.34
C THR A 74 -4.94 4.17 3.85
N PHE A 75 -3.75 3.59 3.87
CA PHE A 75 -3.47 2.39 4.65
C PHE A 75 -2.20 2.64 5.43
N THR A 76 -2.25 2.44 6.74
CA THR A 76 -1.11 2.60 7.63
C THR A 76 -0.85 1.28 8.35
N GLY A 77 0.36 0.77 8.22
CA GLY A 77 0.80 -0.45 8.90
C GLY A 77 1.86 -1.20 8.11
N SER A 78 1.91 -2.49 8.38
CA SER A 78 2.95 -3.39 7.94
C SER A 78 2.64 -4.06 6.62
N TYR A 79 3.71 -4.46 5.94
CA TYR A 79 3.68 -5.11 4.66
C TYR A 79 4.45 -6.43 4.71
N LYS A 80 3.98 -7.38 3.91
CA LYS A 80 4.63 -8.66 3.68
C LYS A 80 4.51 -9.00 2.21
N ASP A 81 5.62 -9.34 1.55
CA ASP A 81 5.68 -9.59 0.11
C ASP A 81 5.01 -8.45 -0.70
N ASN A 82 5.27 -7.20 -0.28
CA ASN A 82 4.69 -5.99 -0.86
C ASN A 82 3.15 -5.90 -0.80
N LYS A 83 2.49 -6.69 0.05
CA LYS A 83 1.04 -6.65 0.32
C LYS A 83 0.77 -6.19 1.76
N LYS A 84 -0.41 -5.62 2.00
CA LYS A 84 -0.85 -5.21 3.34
C LYS A 84 -0.88 -6.42 4.26
N TRP A 85 -0.35 -6.30 5.47
CA TRP A 85 -0.27 -7.39 6.44
C TRP A 85 -1.04 -7.07 7.72
N ASN A 86 -0.53 -6.19 8.57
CA ASN A 86 -1.24 -5.70 9.75
C ASN A 86 -1.40 -4.18 9.66
N GLY A 87 -2.58 -3.64 9.96
CA GLY A 87 -2.76 -2.19 9.94
C GLY A 87 -4.20 -1.76 9.73
N GLU A 88 -4.37 -0.51 9.34
CA GLU A 88 -5.69 0.09 9.18
C GLU A 88 -5.81 0.74 7.82
N LYS A 89 -6.91 0.46 7.12
CA LYS A 89 -7.30 1.16 5.90
C LYS A 89 -8.39 2.17 6.23
N TYR A 90 -8.14 3.43 5.95
CA TYR A 90 -9.11 4.50 6.09
C TYR A 90 -9.70 4.88 4.73
N TYR A 91 -11.03 4.88 4.64
CA TYR A 91 -11.81 5.34 3.50
C TYR A 91 -12.29 6.75 3.79
N LYS A 92 -11.74 7.72 3.05
CA LYS A 92 -11.99 9.14 3.30
C LYS A 92 -13.44 9.54 3.02
N GLU A 93 -14.03 8.97 1.98
CA GLU A 93 -15.40 9.29 1.54
C GLU A 93 -16.43 8.83 2.58
N ASP A 94 -16.29 7.61 3.09
CA ASP A 94 -17.21 7.01 4.06
C ASP A 94 -16.85 7.35 5.52
N ASN A 95 -15.70 8.01 5.74
CA ASN A 95 -15.07 8.19 7.05
C ASN A 95 -14.97 6.87 7.84
N GLU A 96 -14.59 5.81 7.15
CA GLU A 96 -14.64 4.44 7.66
C GLU A 96 -13.23 3.85 7.78
N THR A 97 -12.96 3.14 8.86
CA THR A 97 -11.67 2.44 9.08
C THR A 97 -11.90 0.92 9.10
N ILE A 98 -11.08 0.18 8.35
CA ILE A 98 -11.00 -1.28 8.37
C ILE A 98 -9.66 -1.70 8.96
N ARG A 99 -9.70 -2.63 9.91
CA ARG A 99 -8.50 -3.30 10.42
C ARG A 99 -8.11 -4.50 9.55
N PHE A 100 -6.82 -4.64 9.31
CA PHE A 100 -6.20 -5.79 8.67
C PHE A 100 -5.35 -6.55 9.68
N GLU A 101 -5.49 -7.88 9.70
CA GLU A 101 -4.66 -8.76 10.51
C GLU A 101 -4.16 -9.94 9.66
N ASN A 102 -2.85 -10.12 9.62
CA ASN A 102 -2.19 -11.18 8.84
C ASN A 102 -2.66 -11.24 7.37
N GLY A 103 -2.91 -10.07 6.77
CA GLY A 103 -3.36 -9.93 5.39
C GLY A 103 -4.87 -10.00 5.18
N GLU A 104 -5.65 -10.29 6.21
CA GLU A 104 -7.11 -10.44 6.12
C GLU A 104 -7.86 -9.17 6.53
N ASP A 105 -8.96 -8.88 5.83
CA ASP A 105 -9.89 -7.78 6.16
C ASP A 105 -10.83 -8.21 7.30
N MET A 106 -10.69 -7.59 8.47
CA MET A 106 -11.39 -8.02 9.67
C MET A 106 -12.89 -7.72 9.67
N ARG A 107 -13.38 -6.83 8.79
CA ARG A 107 -14.83 -6.58 8.65
C ARG A 107 -15.56 -7.86 8.26
N THR A 108 -14.94 -8.68 7.40
CA THR A 108 -15.55 -9.93 6.95
C THR A 108 -15.65 -10.97 8.07
N LYS A 109 -14.65 -11.02 8.94
CA LYS A 109 -14.59 -11.96 10.06
C LYS A 109 -15.61 -11.59 11.15
N GLU A 110 -15.67 -10.32 11.53
CA GLU A 110 -16.63 -9.81 12.51
C GLU A 110 -18.08 -10.09 12.07
N ASN A 111 -18.40 -9.82 10.80
CA ASN A 111 -19.73 -10.12 10.24
C ASN A 111 -20.10 -11.61 10.31
N ILE A 112 -19.14 -12.52 10.10
CA ILE A 112 -19.37 -13.98 10.21
C ILE A 112 -19.56 -14.39 11.67
N GLU A 113 -18.77 -13.85 12.60
CA GLU A 113 -18.90 -14.12 14.02
C GLU A 113 -20.23 -13.63 14.58
N GLU A 114 -20.68 -12.44 14.18
CA GLU A 114 -22.01 -11.90 14.52
C GLU A 114 -23.13 -12.79 13.99
N TYR A 115 -23.02 -13.24 12.73
CA TYR A 115 -23.99 -14.14 12.12
C TYR A 115 -24.09 -15.47 12.90
N ILE A 116 -22.94 -16.09 13.22
CA ILE A 116 -22.91 -17.34 14.00
C ILE A 116 -23.55 -17.16 15.37
N LYS A 117 -23.23 -16.06 16.07
CA LYS A 117 -23.79 -15.72 17.38
C LYS A 117 -25.32 -15.58 17.32
N TYR A 118 -25.85 -14.85 16.33
CA TYR A 118 -27.29 -14.68 16.14
C TYR A 118 -28.04 -16.01 16.05
N PHE A 119 -27.52 -17.00 15.31
CA PHE A 119 -28.18 -18.31 15.17
C PHE A 119 -28.02 -19.21 16.41
N GLN A 120 -26.96 -19.04 17.20
CA GLN A 120 -26.79 -19.77 18.46
C GLN A 120 -27.76 -19.28 19.53
N GLU A 121 -27.99 -17.97 19.60
CA GLU A 121 -28.91 -17.36 20.57
C GLU A 121 -30.38 -17.65 20.25
N LYS A 122 -30.76 -17.69 18.96
CA LYS A 122 -32.14 -18.01 18.53
C LYS A 122 -32.55 -19.48 18.67
N LYS A 123 -31.62 -20.39 18.97
CA LYS A 123 -31.88 -21.83 19.18
C LYS A 123 -32.04 -22.21 20.67
N LYS A 124 -32.00 -21.23 21.58
CA LYS A 124 -32.39 -21.39 22.99
C LYS A 124 -33.81 -20.89 23.20
#